data_AF-A0A0E9X101-F1
#
_entry.id   AF-A0A0E9X101-F1
#
_cell.length_a   1.000
_cell.length_b   1.000
_cell.length_c   1.000
_cell.angle_alpha   90.00
_cell.angle_beta   90.00
_cell.angle_gamma   90.00
#
_symmetry.space_group_name_H-M   'P 1'
#
loop_
_entity.id
_entity.type
_entity.pdbx_description
1 polymer ?
#
loop_
_entity_poly.entity_id
_entity_poly.type
_entity_poly.pdbx_seq_one_letter_code
_entity_poly.pdbx_strand_id
1 'polypeptide(L)'
;MLVISLLLIPNPLCSLWVTFAIASVIVGVAGFMALWGVNLDSISMINLVICIGFSVDFSAHISYAFVSSSKSTVNEKATDALHSLGYPIVQGAVSTILGVVVLSVAESYIFRTFFKIMLLVISFGLVHGVVFIPVFLTFFGICSKSDR
;
A
#
# COMPACT_ATOMS: atom_id res chain seq x y z
N MET A 1 10.52 -5.28 4.52
CA MET A 1 9.30 -5.74 3.82
C MET A 1 9.56 -6.91 2.89
N LEU A 2 10.61 -6.90 2.06
CA LEU A 2 10.96 -8.01 1.17
C LEU A 2 10.99 -9.40 1.83
N VAL A 3 11.54 -9.52 3.05
CA VAL A 3 11.54 -10.80 3.80
C VAL A 3 10.13 -11.27 4.17
N ILE A 4 9.26 -10.36 4.63
CA ILE A 4 7.87 -10.67 5.00
C ILE A 4 7.08 -11.02 3.75
N SER A 5 7.24 -10.26 2.67
CA SER A 5 6.59 -10.53 1.38
C SER A 5 7.08 -11.84 0.75
N LEU A 6 8.34 -12.22 0.92
CA LEU A 6 8.86 -13.54 0.51
C LEU A 6 8.27 -14.69 1.33
N LEU A 7 8.01 -14.45 2.62
CA LEU A 7 7.43 -15.46 3.51
C LEU A 7 5.94 -15.66 3.22
N LEU A 8 5.23 -14.57 2.88
CA LEU A 8 3.78 -14.58 2.64
C LEU A 8 3.41 -14.93 1.19
N ILE A 9 4.25 -14.57 0.21
CA ILE A 9 4.00 -14.79 -1.21
C ILE A 9 4.95 -15.88 -1.74
N PRO A 10 4.44 -17.02 -2.23
CA PRO A 10 5.25 -18.14 -2.71
C PRO A 10 6.17 -17.85 -3.91
N ASN A 11 6.16 -16.63 -4.45
CA ASN A 11 6.91 -16.25 -5.65
C ASN A 11 7.84 -15.05 -5.39
N PRO A 12 9.17 -15.20 -5.54
CA PRO A 12 10.14 -14.15 -5.24
C PRO A 12 10.07 -12.93 -6.17
N LEU A 13 9.63 -13.09 -7.42
CA LEU A 13 9.46 -11.97 -8.34
C LEU A 13 8.28 -11.08 -7.94
N CYS A 14 7.20 -11.70 -7.45
CA CYS A 14 6.04 -10.99 -6.93
C CYS A 14 6.40 -10.15 -5.69
N SER A 15 7.19 -10.72 -4.77
CA SER A 15 7.73 -10.01 -3.60
C SER A 15 8.63 -8.81 -3.98
N LEU A 16 9.43 -8.96 -5.05
CA LEU A 16 10.28 -7.88 -5.55
C LEU A 16 9.46 -6.71 -6.11
N TRP A 17 8.38 -6.99 -6.85
CA TRP A 17 7.48 -5.94 -7.36
C TRP A 17 6.69 -5.24 -6.26
N VAL A 18 6.23 -5.97 -5.25
CA VAL A 18 5.62 -5.36 -4.05
C VAL A 18 6.62 -4.44 -3.36
N THR A 19 7.88 -4.87 -3.24
CA THR A 19 8.95 -4.04 -2.67
C THR A 19 9.20 -2.77 -3.51
N PHE A 20 9.18 -2.88 -4.83
CA PHE A 20 9.31 -1.73 -5.73
C PHE A 20 8.14 -0.75 -5.59
N ALA A 21 6.90 -1.26 -5.51
CA ALA A 21 5.72 -0.42 -5.28
C ALA A 21 5.81 0.35 -3.96
N ILE A 22 6.27 -0.31 -2.88
CA ILE A 22 6.50 0.35 -1.58
C ILE A 22 7.59 1.41 -1.70
N ALA A 23 8.71 1.11 -2.37
CA ALA A 23 9.75 2.11 -2.59
C ALA A 23 9.22 3.33 -3.35
N SER A 24 8.35 3.12 -4.36
CA SER A 24 7.68 4.20 -5.08
C SER A 24 6.77 5.03 -4.17
N VAL A 25 5.98 4.41 -3.29
CA VAL A 25 5.19 5.11 -2.27
C VAL A 25 6.07 5.98 -1.37
N ILE A 26 7.21 5.46 -0.89
CA ILE A 26 8.12 6.20 -0.02
C ILE A 26 8.68 7.43 -0.74
N VAL A 27 9.15 7.25 -1.98
CA VAL A 27 9.67 8.36 -2.79
C VAL A 27 8.58 9.39 -3.06
N GLY A 28 7.36 8.95 -3.39
CA GLY A 28 6.21 9.83 -3.61
C GLY A 28 5.85 10.64 -2.36
N VAL A 29 5.75 9.98 -1.21
CA VAL A 29 5.44 10.63 0.07
C VAL A 29 6.55 11.61 0.45
N ALA A 30 7.82 11.23 0.36
CA ALA A 30 8.94 12.12 0.66
C ALA A 30 8.97 13.34 -0.27
N GLY A 31 8.69 13.15 -1.56
CA GLY A 31 8.57 14.25 -2.53
C GLY A 31 7.43 15.21 -2.19
N PHE A 32 6.24 14.68 -1.88
CA PHE A 32 5.09 15.50 -1.49
C PHE A 32 5.25 16.16 -0.12
N MET A 33 5.99 15.54 0.82
CA MET A 33 6.35 16.16 2.08
C MET A 33 7.16 17.44 1.85
N ALA A 34 8.14 17.40 0.94
CA ALA A 34 8.91 18.58 0.58
C ALA A 34 8.03 19.68 -0.06
N LEU A 35 7.12 19.31 -0.96
CA LEU A 35 6.17 20.25 -1.57
C LEU A 35 5.17 20.85 -0.57
N TRP A 36 4.81 20.09 0.47
CA TRP A 36 3.85 20.52 1.50
C TRP A 36 4.51 21.19 2.72
N GLY A 37 5.80 21.52 2.61
CA GLY A 37 6.58 22.22 3.63
C GLY A 37 6.76 21.41 4.92
N VAL A 38 6.77 20.08 4.83
CA VAL A 38 7.06 19.20 5.97
C VAL A 38 8.56 18.93 5.97
N ASN A 39 9.24 19.33 7.05
CA ASN A 39 10.67 19.07 7.21
C ASN A 39 10.91 17.59 7.51
N LEU A 40 12.00 17.07 6.99
CA LEU A 40 12.43 15.69 7.23
C LEU A 40 13.26 15.61 8.52
N ASP A 41 12.59 15.79 9.65
CA ASP A 41 13.16 15.71 11.00
C ASP A 41 12.86 14.36 11.68
N SER A 42 13.47 14.08 12.85
CA SER A 42 13.32 12.81 13.57
C SER A 42 11.87 12.40 13.82
N ILE A 43 10.96 13.35 14.07
CA ILE A 43 9.54 13.07 14.31
C ILE A 43 8.87 12.65 13.00
N SER A 44 9.14 13.39 11.91
CA SER A 44 8.62 13.06 10.59
C SER A 44 9.11 11.69 10.10
N MET A 45 10.35 11.31 10.40
CA MET A 45 10.91 10.00 10.03
C MET A 45 10.21 8.86 10.79
N ILE A 46 9.99 9.01 12.10
CA ILE A 46 9.24 8.03 12.89
C ILE A 46 7.82 7.87 12.33
N ASN A 47 7.15 8.99 12.06
CA ASN A 47 5.81 8.98 11.49
C ASN A 47 5.77 8.30 10.13
N LEU A 48 6.76 8.58 9.26
CA LEU A 48 6.88 7.96 7.96
C LEU A 48 7.02 6.44 8.07
N VAL A 49 7.90 5.95 8.96
CA VAL A 49 8.10 4.50 9.19
C VAL A 49 6.83 3.82 9.68
N ILE A 50 6.13 4.42 10.66
CA ILE A 50 4.86 3.88 11.18
C ILE A 50 3.79 3.86 10.07
N CYS A 51 3.65 4.94 9.32
CA CYS A 51 2.63 5.06 8.29
C CYS A 51 2.86 4.11 7.11
N ILE A 52 4.13 3.87 6.72
CA ILE A 52 4.47 2.94 5.64
C ILE A 52 3.91 1.53 5.91
N GLY A 53 3.85 1.10 7.18
CA GLY A 53 3.24 -0.18 7.56
C GLY A 53 1.83 -0.35 6.98
N PHE A 54 0.99 0.69 7.09
CA PHE A 54 -0.37 0.67 6.54
C PHE A 54 -0.42 0.52 5.01
N SER A 55 0.50 1.16 4.28
CA SER A 55 0.56 1.02 2.81
C SER A 55 0.95 -0.39 2.38
N VAL A 56 1.81 -1.05 3.16
CA VAL A 56 2.26 -2.42 2.86
C VAL A 56 1.09 -3.39 3.03
N ASP A 57 0.27 -3.20 4.05
CA ASP A 57 -0.87 -4.08 4.34
C ASP A 57 -1.84 -4.16 3.15
N PHE A 58 -2.18 -3.02 2.53
CA PHE A 58 -3.06 -3.00 1.35
C PHE A 58 -2.49 -3.85 0.19
N SER A 59 -1.20 -3.67 -0.09
CA SER A 59 -0.52 -4.36 -1.19
C SER A 59 -0.37 -5.86 -0.90
N ALA A 60 -0.06 -6.22 0.35
CA ALA A 60 0.09 -7.60 0.78
C ALA A 60 -1.24 -8.37 0.73
N HIS A 61 -2.32 -7.77 1.24
CA HIS A 61 -3.65 -8.37 1.23
C HIS A 61 -4.17 -8.62 -0.19
N ILE A 62 -4.06 -7.63 -1.08
CA ILE A 62 -4.46 -7.77 -2.50
C ILE A 62 -3.60 -8.83 -3.21
N SER A 63 -2.27 -8.80 -3.02
CA SER A 63 -1.37 -9.79 -3.62
C SER A 63 -1.68 -11.21 -3.13
N TYR A 64 -1.97 -11.36 -1.83
CA TYR A 64 -2.32 -12.66 -1.26
C TYR A 64 -3.65 -13.19 -1.79
N ALA A 65 -4.68 -12.34 -1.90
CA ALA A 65 -5.96 -12.74 -2.48
C ALA A 65 -5.84 -13.10 -3.96
N PHE A 66 -5.02 -12.35 -4.72
CA PHE A 66 -4.72 -12.68 -6.12
C PHE A 66 -4.09 -14.07 -6.27
N VAL A 67 -3.09 -14.39 -5.43
CA VAL A 67 -2.39 -15.69 -5.47
C VAL A 67 -3.27 -16.83 -4.95
N SER A 68 -4.13 -16.56 -3.97
CA SER A 68 -5.05 -17.54 -3.38
C SER A 68 -6.31 -17.77 -4.20
N SER A 69 -6.59 -16.92 -5.20
CA SER A 69 -7.76 -17.07 -6.06
C SER A 69 -7.70 -18.35 -6.90
N SER A 70 -8.83 -19.07 -6.95
CA SER A 70 -9.01 -20.31 -7.70
C SER A 70 -9.45 -20.09 -9.16
N LYS A 71 -9.52 -18.83 -9.62
CA LYS A 71 -9.85 -18.50 -11.01
C LYS A 71 -8.73 -18.92 -11.97
N SER A 72 -9.08 -19.18 -13.23
CA SER A 72 -8.15 -19.69 -14.24
C SER A 72 -7.32 -18.57 -14.89
N THR A 73 -7.94 -17.44 -15.24
CA THR A 73 -7.21 -16.34 -15.90
C THR A 73 -6.68 -15.32 -14.90
N VAL A 74 -5.53 -14.73 -15.19
CA VAL A 74 -4.92 -13.69 -14.34
C VAL A 74 -5.82 -12.47 -14.15
N ASN A 75 -6.61 -12.11 -15.17
CA ASN A 75 -7.56 -11.00 -15.09
C ASN A 75 -8.74 -11.33 -14.16
N GLU A 76 -9.24 -12.56 -14.20
CA GLU A 76 -10.28 -13.00 -13.26
C GLU A 76 -9.74 -13.06 -11.83
N LYS A 77 -8.50 -13.50 -11.61
CA LYS A 77 -7.87 -13.47 -10.29
C LYS A 77 -7.73 -12.05 -9.73
N ALA A 78 -7.35 -11.08 -10.57
CA ALA A 78 -7.31 -9.68 -10.15
C ALA A 78 -8.69 -9.13 -9.82
N THR A 79 -9.68 -9.47 -10.63
CA THR A 79 -11.07 -9.06 -10.40
C THR A 79 -11.62 -9.68 -9.11
N ASP A 80 -11.34 -10.96 -8.87
CA ASP A 80 -11.74 -11.71 -7.67
C ASP A 80 -11.09 -11.09 -6.41
N ALA A 81 -9.78 -10.81 -6.45
CA ALA A 81 -9.08 -10.15 -5.34
C ALA A 81 -9.65 -8.76 -5.03
N LEU A 82 -9.92 -7.95 -6.07
CA LEU A 82 -10.53 -6.63 -5.92
C LEU A 82 -11.98 -6.70 -5.42
N HIS A 83 -12.75 -7.68 -5.87
CA HIS A 83 -14.12 -7.88 -5.43
C HIS A 83 -14.18 -8.27 -3.95
N SER A 84 -13.26 -9.14 -3.49
CA SER A 84 -13.22 -9.59 -2.09
C SER A 84 -12.63 -8.56 -1.13
N LEU A 85 -11.58 -7.83 -1.54
CA LEU A 85 -10.80 -6.99 -0.62
C LEU A 85 -10.80 -5.50 -0.95
N GLY A 86 -11.22 -5.09 -2.15
CA GLY A 86 -11.21 -3.68 -2.56
C GLY A 86 -12.06 -2.81 -1.64
N TYR A 87 -13.32 -3.20 -1.40
CA TYR A 87 -14.22 -2.43 -0.53
C TYR A 87 -13.74 -2.38 0.94
N PRO A 88 -13.38 -3.50 1.59
CA PRO A 88 -12.81 -3.47 2.95
C PRO A 88 -11.56 -2.59 3.08
N ILE A 89 -10.65 -2.63 2.10
CA ILE A 89 -9.42 -1.81 2.12
C ILE A 89 -9.76 -0.33 2.00
N VAL A 90 -10.63 0.06 1.05
CA VAL A 90 -11.04 1.46 0.89
C VAL A 90 -11.76 1.96 2.14
N GLN A 91 -12.65 1.14 2.71
CA GLN A 91 -13.35 1.49 3.95
C GLN A 91 -12.37 1.69 5.12
N GLY A 92 -11.37 0.82 5.27
CA GLY A 92 -10.32 0.94 6.28
C GLY A 92 -9.43 2.18 6.09
N ALA A 93 -9.09 2.51 4.85
CA ALA A 93 -8.35 3.72 4.51
C ALA A 93 -9.14 4.98 4.89
N VAL A 94 -10.44 5.03 4.51
CA VAL A 94 -11.32 6.16 4.83
C VAL A 94 -11.50 6.30 6.34
N SER A 95 -11.73 5.21 7.08
CA SER A 95 -11.89 5.29 8.54
C SER A 95 -10.63 5.80 9.23
N THR A 96 -9.45 5.41 8.75
CA THR A 96 -8.18 5.90 9.29
C THR A 96 -7.99 7.39 9.01
N ILE A 97 -8.26 7.84 7.78
CA ILE A 97 -8.21 9.27 7.42
C ILE A 97 -9.18 10.09 8.29
N LEU A 98 -10.42 9.62 8.47
CA LEU A 98 -11.40 10.26 9.35
C LEU A 98 -10.91 10.32 10.80
N GLY A 99 -10.27 9.25 11.29
CA GLY A 99 -9.72 9.21 12.65
C GLY A 99 -8.62 10.25 12.88
N VAL A 100 -7.78 10.50 11.87
CA VAL A 100 -6.67 11.46 12.00
C VAL A 100 -7.03 12.88 11.56
N VAL A 101 -8.18 13.10 10.93
CA VAL A 101 -8.57 14.42 10.41
C VAL A 101 -8.62 15.48 11.51
N VAL A 102 -8.99 15.10 12.74
CA VAL A 102 -9.04 16.01 13.90
C VAL A 102 -7.65 16.59 14.23
N LEU A 103 -6.58 15.85 13.93
CA LEU A 103 -5.20 16.29 14.16
C LEU A 103 -4.77 17.40 13.20
N SER A 104 -5.50 17.61 12.09
CA SER A 104 -5.23 18.71 11.16
C SER A 104 -5.42 20.09 11.78
N VAL A 105 -6.32 20.20 12.78
CA VAL A 105 -6.68 21.46 13.44
C VAL A 105 -5.82 21.70 14.70
N ALA A 106 -5.12 20.68 15.19
CA ALA A 106 -4.30 20.78 16.40
C ALA A 106 -3.20 21.85 16.25
N GLU A 107 -2.86 22.57 17.32
CA GLU A 107 -1.82 23.61 17.28
C GLU A 107 -0.39 23.05 17.22
N SER A 108 -0.20 21.82 17.73
CA SER A 108 1.10 21.16 17.75
C SER A 108 1.58 20.76 16.36
N TYR A 109 2.82 21.15 16.03
CA TYR A 109 3.53 20.73 14.81
C TYR A 109 3.53 19.20 14.65
N ILE A 110 3.72 18.46 15.75
CA ILE A 110 3.79 16.99 15.73
C ILE A 110 2.50 16.39 15.17
N PHE A 111 1.35 16.86 15.66
CA PHE A 111 0.05 16.35 15.24
C PHE A 111 -0.29 16.74 13.81
N ARG A 112 0.01 17.99 13.41
CA ARG A 112 -0.17 18.43 12.01
C ARG A 112 0.69 17.64 11.03
N THR A 113 1.95 17.40 11.39
CA THR A 113 2.88 16.59 10.58
C THR A 113 2.42 15.14 10.48
N PHE A 114 1.93 14.56 11.59
CA PHE A 114 1.34 13.22 11.57
C PHE A 114 0.14 13.12 10.62
N PHE A 115 -0.81 14.07 10.70
CA PHE A 115 -1.94 14.12 9.79
C PHE A 115 -1.51 14.17 8.32
N LYS A 116 -0.59 15.10 7.97
CA LYS A 116 -0.10 15.24 6.59
C LYS A 116 0.55 13.96 6.08
N ILE A 117 1.46 13.37 6.86
CA ILE A 117 2.18 12.15 6.46
C ILE A 117 1.19 10.99 6.31
N MET A 118 0.31 10.79 7.29
CA MET A 118 -0.65 9.68 7.25
C MET A 118 -1.62 9.80 6.07
N LEU A 119 -2.09 11.02 5.76
CA LEU A 119 -2.94 11.27 4.60
C LEU A 119 -2.21 10.95 3.28
N LEU A 120 -0.95 11.39 3.13
CA LEU A 120 -0.14 11.07 1.94
C LEU A 120 0.07 9.56 1.81
N VAL A 121 0.53 8.89 2.88
CA VAL A 121 0.86 7.47 2.84
C VAL A 121 -0.37 6.61 2.56
N ILE A 122 -1.52 6.89 3.20
CA ILE A 122 -2.75 6.13 2.93
C ILE A 122 -3.21 6.36 1.48
N SER A 123 -3.15 7.59 0.98
CA SER A 123 -3.57 7.90 -0.39
C SER A 123 -2.69 7.20 -1.43
N PHE A 124 -1.36 7.34 -1.32
CA PHE A 124 -0.42 6.67 -2.22
C PHE A 124 -0.47 5.15 -2.06
N GLY A 125 -0.59 4.66 -0.84
CA GLY A 125 -0.70 3.23 -0.55
C GLY A 125 -1.95 2.61 -1.12
N LEU A 126 -3.08 3.32 -1.11
CA LEU A 126 -4.33 2.84 -1.69
C LEU A 126 -4.24 2.79 -3.22
N VAL A 127 -3.69 3.83 -3.85
CA VAL A 127 -3.45 3.84 -5.31
C VAL A 127 -2.52 2.68 -5.70
N HIS A 128 -1.43 2.46 -4.96
CA HIS A 128 -0.52 1.38 -5.27
C HIS A 128 -1.13 0.00 -4.99
N GLY A 129 -1.76 -0.19 -3.85
CA GLY A 129 -2.33 -1.48 -3.44
C GLY A 129 -3.53 -1.92 -4.27
N VAL A 130 -4.43 -0.99 -4.63
CA VAL A 130 -5.69 -1.29 -5.33
C VAL A 130 -5.57 -1.14 -6.84
N VAL A 131 -4.71 -0.26 -7.35
CA VAL A 131 -4.57 -0.05 -8.81
C VAL A 131 -3.27 -0.63 -9.34
N PHE A 132 -2.12 -0.19 -8.81
CA PHE A 132 -0.82 -0.55 -9.36
C PHE A 132 -0.55 -2.06 -9.24
N ILE A 133 -0.75 -2.65 -8.07
CA ILE A 133 -0.44 -4.06 -7.80
C ILE A 133 -1.28 -5.00 -8.69
N PRO A 134 -2.63 -4.94 -8.75
CA PRO A 134 -3.40 -5.82 -9.63
C PRO A 134 -3.03 -5.71 -11.11
N VAL A 135 -2.76 -4.49 -11.60
CA VAL A 135 -2.34 -4.26 -12.98
C VAL A 135 -0.96 -4.87 -13.23
N PHE A 136 0.01 -4.67 -12.35
CA PHE A 136 1.32 -5.27 -12.50
C PHE A 136 1.28 -6.80 -12.41
N LEU A 137 0.49 -7.36 -11.48
CA LEU A 137 0.34 -8.80 -11.35
C LEU A 137 -0.31 -9.46 -12.58
N THR A 138 -1.24 -8.77 -13.24
CA THR A 138 -1.87 -9.24 -14.48
C THR A 138 -0.94 -9.16 -15.68
N PHE A 139 -0.19 -8.06 -15.85
CA PHE A 139 0.79 -7.93 -16.93
C PHE A 139 1.92 -8.95 -16.84
N PHE A 140 2.45 -9.15 -15.64
CA PHE A 140 3.59 -10.02 -15.46
C PHE A 140 3.21 -11.49 -15.27
N GLY A 141 1.95 -11.85 -15.01
CA GLY A 141 1.39 -13.19 -15.26
C GLY A 141 2.08 -14.42 -14.64
N ILE A 142 3.14 -14.26 -13.84
CA ILE A 142 4.01 -15.36 -13.38
C ILE A 142 3.34 -16.21 -12.26
N CYS A 143 2.16 -15.80 -11.76
CA CYS A 143 1.42 -16.53 -10.72
C CYS A 143 0.20 -17.31 -11.26
N SER A 144 0.15 -17.58 -12.56
CA SER A 144 -0.64 -18.72 -13.02
C SER A 144 0.15 -19.98 -12.69
N LYS A 145 -0.37 -20.81 -11.78
CA LYS A 145 0.00 -22.21 -11.78
C LYS A 145 -0.11 -22.68 -13.23
N SER A 146 1.00 -23.17 -13.76
CA SER A 146 1.00 -24.05 -14.90
C SER A 146 0.19 -25.27 -14.46
N ASP A 147 -1.10 -25.31 -14.80
CA ASP A 147 -1.83 -26.57 -14.83
C ASP A 147 -1.15 -27.41 -15.93
N ARG A 148 -0.25 -28.29 -15.49
CA ARG A 148 0.05 -29.55 -16.15
C ARG A 148 -0.60 -30.64 -15.33
#